data_AF-A0A1F3XSC7-F1
#
_entry.id   AF-A0A1F3XSC7-F1
#
_cell.length_a   1.000
_cell.length_b   1.000
_cell.length_c   1.000
_cell.angle_alpha   90.00
_cell.angle_beta   90.00
_cell.angle_gamma   90.00
#
_symmetry.space_group_name_H-M   'P 1'
#
loop_
_entity.id
_entity.type
_entity.pdbx_description
1 polymer ?
#
loop_
_entity_poly.entity_id
_entity_poly.type
_entity_poly.pdbx_seq_one_letter_code
_entity_poly.pdbx_strand_id
1 'polypeptide(L)'
;MLKNIFLAFWLVLLVPAIGFSAANVPDCMDGQEVLPIDNERVLELKNNSANGTLKRAHVQGVINRLFSIRNDHIHFEILIGKQKRDTLEVIYNRGFGPIPQPRLDMVVEVCGDYITSNARNGKYPPSPSGAIIHWIHKSDNPRHESGYLLIDGILGGQAIDHRFYRERRRPRHTRN
;
A
#
# COMPACT_ATOMS: atom_id res chain seq x y z
N MET A 1 -69.59 12.48 -20.71
CA MET A 1 -68.44 12.49 -21.64
C MET A 1 -67.47 13.58 -21.21
N LEU A 2 -66.44 13.26 -20.43
CA LEU A 2 -65.29 14.16 -20.27
C LEU A 2 -64.01 13.33 -20.31
N LYS A 3 -63.21 13.59 -21.35
CA LYS A 3 -61.87 13.06 -21.59
C LYS A 3 -60.92 13.79 -20.65
N ASN A 4 -60.22 13.09 -19.75
CA ASN A 4 -59.08 13.68 -19.05
C ASN A 4 -57.78 13.02 -19.51
N ILE A 5 -56.96 13.91 -20.04
CA ILE A 5 -55.75 13.75 -20.81
C ILE A 5 -54.60 13.26 -19.92
N PHE A 6 -53.85 12.30 -20.47
CA PHE A 6 -52.53 11.88 -20.05
C PHE A 6 -51.59 13.09 -19.82
N LEU A 7 -50.98 13.20 -18.64
CA LEU A 7 -49.70 13.88 -18.48
C LEU A 7 -48.75 12.97 -17.70
N ALA A 8 -48.08 12.08 -18.43
CA ALA A 8 -46.96 11.31 -17.90
C ALA A 8 -45.73 12.22 -17.81
N PHE A 9 -45.48 12.78 -16.63
CA PHE A 9 -44.25 13.51 -16.32
C PHE A 9 -43.09 12.51 -16.25
N TRP A 10 -42.38 12.35 -17.36
CA TRP A 10 -41.07 11.69 -17.38
C TRP A 10 -40.05 12.63 -16.73
N LEU A 11 -39.92 12.53 -15.40
CA LEU A 11 -38.85 13.17 -14.66
C LEU A 11 -37.55 12.39 -14.93
N VAL A 12 -36.82 12.80 -15.98
CA VAL A 12 -35.46 12.32 -16.24
C VAL A 12 -34.56 12.84 -15.13
N LEU A 13 -34.30 12.00 -14.14
CA LEU A 13 -33.27 12.23 -13.12
C LEU A 13 -31.90 12.22 -13.82
N LEU A 14 -31.38 13.41 -14.13
CA LEU A 14 -29.97 13.61 -14.43
C LEU A 14 -29.17 13.28 -13.17
N VAL A 15 -28.82 12.02 -12.99
CA VAL A 15 -27.79 11.63 -12.01
C VAL A 15 -26.47 12.17 -12.55
N PRO A 16 -25.82 13.14 -11.89
CA PRO A 16 -24.47 13.52 -12.29
C PRO A 16 -23.61 12.27 -12.15
N ALA A 17 -23.06 11.82 -13.27
CA ALA A 17 -22.02 10.81 -13.24
C ALA A 17 -20.86 11.43 -12.48
N ILE A 18 -20.73 11.07 -11.20
CA ILE A 18 -19.55 11.40 -10.41
C ILE A 18 -18.41 10.63 -11.08
N GLY A 19 -17.68 11.32 -11.94
CA GLY A 19 -16.50 10.77 -12.58
C GLY A 19 -15.48 10.48 -11.49
N PHE A 20 -15.30 9.20 -11.18
CA PHE A 20 -14.15 8.75 -10.43
C PHE A 20 -12.93 9.09 -11.31
N SER A 21 -12.22 10.17 -10.96
CA SER A 21 -10.88 10.37 -11.51
C SER A 21 -10.06 9.21 -11.01
N ALA A 22 -9.80 8.23 -11.89
CA ALA A 22 -8.80 7.23 -11.62
C ALA A 22 -7.52 7.98 -11.24
N ALA A 23 -7.01 7.75 -10.04
CA ALA A 23 -5.69 8.24 -9.71
C ALA A 23 -4.75 7.69 -10.80
N ASN A 24 -3.85 8.54 -11.32
CA ASN A 24 -2.79 8.05 -12.20
C ASN A 24 -1.84 7.21 -11.34
N VAL A 25 -2.16 5.94 -11.18
CA VAL A 25 -1.35 4.95 -10.47
C VAL A 25 -0.11 4.68 -11.32
N PRO A 26 1.10 4.84 -10.77
CA PRO A 26 2.32 4.54 -11.52
C PRO A 26 2.45 3.03 -11.75
N ASP A 27 3.11 2.64 -12.83
CA ASP A 27 3.44 1.23 -13.08
C ASP A 27 4.32 0.68 -11.96
N CYS A 28 4.12 -0.60 -11.60
CA CYS A 28 4.99 -1.29 -10.67
C CYS A 28 6.18 -1.89 -11.40
N MET A 29 7.37 -1.30 -11.24
CA MET A 29 8.55 -1.72 -11.99
C MET A 29 9.41 -2.75 -11.23
N ASP A 30 10.01 -3.67 -11.99
CA ASP A 30 11.18 -4.48 -11.63
C ASP A 30 12.23 -4.32 -12.73
N GLY A 31 13.12 -3.34 -12.54
CA GLY A 31 14.00 -2.86 -13.60
C GLY A 31 13.19 -2.26 -14.76
N GLN A 32 13.27 -2.88 -15.94
CA GLN A 32 12.57 -2.43 -17.14
C GLN A 32 11.20 -3.10 -17.34
N GLU A 33 10.87 -4.08 -16.51
CA GLU A 33 9.63 -4.85 -16.65
C GLU A 33 8.53 -4.26 -15.77
N VAL A 34 7.32 -4.16 -16.33
CA VAL A 34 6.11 -3.83 -15.57
C VAL A 34 5.58 -5.12 -14.94
N LEU A 35 5.55 -5.16 -13.62
CA LEU A 35 4.98 -6.27 -12.87
C LEU A 35 3.45 -6.17 -12.79
N PRO A 36 2.70 -7.20 -13.20
CA PRO A 36 1.27 -7.29 -12.92
C PRO A 36 1.03 -7.57 -11.43
N ILE A 37 -0.19 -7.32 -10.96
CA ILE A 37 -0.63 -7.81 -9.64
C ILE A 37 -0.55 -9.34 -9.66
N ASP A 38 0.25 -9.91 -8.76
CA ASP A 38 0.51 -11.35 -8.71
C ASP A 38 0.71 -11.82 -7.26
N ASN A 39 -0.42 -12.10 -6.60
CA ASN A 39 -0.43 -12.58 -5.22
C ASN A 39 0.14 -14.00 -5.10
N GLU A 40 -0.07 -14.87 -6.09
CA GLU A 40 0.33 -16.27 -6.04
C GLU A 40 1.86 -16.39 -6.05
N ARG A 41 2.54 -15.68 -6.94
CA ARG A 41 4.01 -15.62 -6.98
C ARG A 41 4.60 -15.09 -5.68
N VAL A 42 3.98 -14.08 -5.07
CA VAL A 42 4.50 -13.51 -3.82
C VAL A 42 4.28 -14.45 -2.63
N LEU A 43 3.17 -15.20 -2.60
CA LEU A 43 2.97 -16.26 -1.62
C LEU A 43 3.95 -17.43 -1.83
N GLU A 44 4.29 -17.76 -3.07
CA GLU A 44 5.32 -18.74 -3.38
C GLU A 44 6.69 -18.28 -2.84
N LEU A 45 7.08 -17.03 -3.09
CA LEU A 45 8.29 -16.43 -2.53
C LEU A 45 8.30 -16.53 -1.00
N LYS A 46 7.18 -16.19 -0.34
CA LYS A 46 7.03 -16.28 1.12
C LYS A 46 7.27 -17.69 1.65
N ASN A 47 6.77 -18.70 0.97
CA ASN A 47 6.83 -20.07 1.45
C ASN A 47 8.18 -20.75 1.14
N ASN A 48 8.84 -20.38 0.05
CA ASN A 48 9.94 -21.17 -0.52
C ASN A 48 11.31 -20.49 -0.47
N SER A 49 11.38 -19.19 -0.16
CA SER A 49 12.66 -18.46 -0.17
C SER A 49 13.35 -18.41 1.20
N ALA A 50 14.67 -18.26 1.19
CA ALA A 50 15.46 -18.08 2.41
C ALA A 50 15.15 -16.73 3.08
N ASN A 51 15.31 -16.66 4.41
CA ASN A 51 15.22 -15.40 5.16
C ASN A 51 16.14 -14.32 4.55
N GLY A 52 15.64 -13.10 4.42
CA GLY A 52 16.37 -11.97 3.82
C GLY A 52 16.36 -11.94 2.29
N THR A 53 15.67 -12.87 1.62
CA THR A 53 15.46 -12.81 0.17
C THR A 53 14.75 -11.51 -0.21
N LEU A 54 15.38 -10.71 -1.08
CA LEU A 54 14.86 -9.44 -1.61
C LEU A 54 14.39 -9.62 -3.05
N LYS A 55 13.15 -9.22 -3.35
CA LYS A 55 12.53 -9.23 -4.69
C LYS A 55 11.57 -8.05 -4.84
N ARG A 56 10.99 -7.84 -6.02
CA ARG A 56 9.86 -6.92 -6.23
C ARG A 56 8.53 -7.64 -6.13
N ALA A 57 7.55 -6.97 -5.53
CA ALA A 57 6.18 -7.44 -5.40
C ALA A 57 5.19 -6.37 -5.83
N HIS A 58 4.14 -6.84 -6.51
CA HIS A 58 2.93 -6.10 -6.80
C HIS A 58 1.76 -6.99 -6.38
N VAL A 59 1.05 -6.60 -5.33
CA VAL A 59 -0.01 -7.41 -4.72
C VAL A 59 -1.24 -6.58 -4.43
N GLN A 60 -2.38 -7.25 -4.33
CA GLN A 60 -3.63 -6.66 -3.88
C GLN A 60 -4.25 -7.52 -2.78
N GLY A 61 -4.86 -6.89 -1.78
CA GLY A 61 -5.47 -7.61 -0.68
C GLY A 61 -6.34 -6.72 0.17
N VAL A 62 -6.65 -7.19 1.38
CA VAL A 62 -7.41 -6.43 2.38
C VAL A 62 -6.62 -6.31 3.67
N ILE A 63 -6.71 -5.17 4.35
CA ILE A 63 -6.11 -5.01 5.67
C ILE A 63 -6.83 -5.93 6.66
N ASN A 64 -6.12 -6.90 7.22
CA ASN A 64 -6.68 -7.88 8.14
C ASN A 64 -6.17 -7.71 9.59
N ARG A 65 -5.11 -6.91 9.79
CA ARG A 65 -4.57 -6.58 11.12
C ARG A 65 -3.85 -5.24 11.10
N LEU A 66 -4.00 -4.47 12.18
CA LEU A 66 -3.21 -3.27 12.43
C LEU A 66 -2.16 -3.59 13.52
N PHE A 67 -0.93 -3.15 13.31
CA PHE A 67 0.10 -3.18 14.35
C PHE A 67 0.16 -1.83 15.05
N SER A 68 0.60 -1.81 16.32
CA SER A 68 0.90 -0.56 17.00
C SER A 68 1.95 0.21 16.18
N ILE A 69 1.75 1.52 16.00
CA ILE A 69 2.71 2.38 15.33
C ILE A 69 4.05 2.27 16.06
N ARG A 70 5.10 1.88 15.32
CA ARG A 70 6.47 1.81 15.83
C ARG A 70 7.28 2.87 15.10
N ASN A 71 7.78 3.85 15.86
CA ASN A 71 8.50 4.98 15.31
C ASN A 71 7.64 5.80 14.32
N ASP A 72 8.25 6.21 13.22
CA ASP A 72 7.72 6.97 12.08
C ASP A 72 7.19 6.08 10.95
N HIS A 73 7.03 4.78 11.20
CA HIS A 73 6.49 3.82 10.24
C HIS A 73 5.08 3.37 10.66
N ILE A 74 4.20 3.23 9.68
CA ILE A 74 2.90 2.60 9.83
C ILE A 74 3.05 1.14 9.40
N HIS A 75 2.64 0.23 10.26
CA HIS A 75 2.69 -1.21 10.01
C HIS A 75 1.27 -1.75 10.03
N PHE A 76 0.90 -2.51 9.00
CA PHE A 76 -0.34 -3.27 8.97
C PHE A 76 -0.13 -4.56 8.20
N GLU A 77 -0.98 -5.55 8.45
CA GLU A 77 -0.99 -6.80 7.72
C GLU A 77 -2.08 -6.74 6.65
N ILE A 78 -1.78 -7.28 5.48
CA ILE A 78 -2.74 -7.53 4.41
C ILE A 78 -2.91 -9.03 4.20
N LEU A 79 -4.15 -9.46 3.95
CA LEU A 79 -4.48 -10.80 3.46
C LEU A 79 -4.54 -10.77 1.93
N ILE A 80 -3.70 -11.55 1.26
CA ILE A 80 -3.57 -11.59 -0.21
C ILE A 80 -3.96 -12.94 -0.82
N GLY A 81 -4.20 -13.97 0.00
CA GLY A 81 -4.64 -15.29 -0.45
C GLY A 81 -5.87 -15.80 0.30
N LYS A 82 -6.20 -17.08 0.07
CA LYS A 82 -7.42 -17.71 0.61
C LYS A 82 -7.26 -18.20 2.04
N GLN A 83 -6.04 -18.56 2.45
CA GLN A 83 -5.77 -19.07 3.79
C GLN A 83 -5.51 -17.91 4.74
N LYS A 84 -5.90 -18.04 6.01
CA LYS A 84 -5.67 -17.02 7.05
C LYS A 84 -4.20 -16.59 7.22
N ARG A 85 -3.26 -17.43 6.77
CA ARG A 85 -1.80 -17.19 6.83
C ARG A 85 -1.21 -16.63 5.54
N ASP A 86 -2.03 -16.45 4.51
CA ASP A 86 -1.61 -15.90 3.21
C ASP A 86 -1.53 -14.36 3.31
N THR A 87 -0.73 -13.91 4.28
CA THR A 87 -0.63 -12.53 4.70
C THR A 87 0.75 -11.95 4.47
N LEU A 88 0.86 -10.63 4.38
CA LEU A 88 2.12 -9.90 4.35
C LEU A 88 2.03 -8.69 5.27
N GLU A 89 3.13 -8.33 5.91
CA GLU A 89 3.22 -7.06 6.63
C GLU A 89 3.63 -5.97 5.64
N VAL A 90 2.88 -4.87 5.62
CA VAL A 90 3.17 -3.68 4.84
C VAL A 90 3.75 -2.62 5.77
N ILE A 91 4.90 -2.07 5.40
CA ILE A 91 5.59 -1.05 6.17
C ILE A 91 5.62 0.25 5.37
N TYR A 92 4.88 1.26 5.82
CA TYR A 92 4.82 2.58 5.20
C TYR A 92 5.61 3.61 6.00
N ASN A 93 6.57 4.28 5.35
CA ASN A 93 7.31 5.39 5.97
C ASN A 93 6.53 6.70 5.81
N ARG A 94 6.09 7.28 6.93
CA ARG A 94 5.26 8.51 6.96
C ARG A 94 5.95 9.75 6.37
N GLY A 95 7.26 9.69 6.15
CA GLY A 95 8.00 10.76 5.46
C GLY A 95 7.61 10.94 3.99
N PHE A 96 6.95 9.96 3.37
CA PHE A 96 6.55 9.98 1.96
C PHE A 96 5.09 10.39 1.75
N GLY A 97 4.59 11.22 2.65
CA GLY A 97 3.27 11.85 2.57
C GLY A 97 2.22 11.20 3.46
N PRO A 98 1.04 11.83 3.56
CA PRO A 98 -0.09 11.25 4.25
C PRO A 98 -0.69 10.10 3.43
N ILE A 99 -1.26 9.14 4.13
CA ILE A 99 -2.14 8.09 3.59
C ILE A 99 -3.45 8.11 4.36
N PRO A 100 -4.55 7.57 3.82
CA PRO A 100 -5.74 7.31 4.60
C PRO A 100 -5.39 6.54 5.87
N GLN A 101 -6.06 6.85 6.98
CA GLN A 101 -5.88 6.12 8.23
C GLN A 101 -6.24 4.64 7.99
N PRO A 102 -5.29 3.70 8.13
CA PRO A 102 -5.58 2.29 7.87
C PRO A 102 -6.64 1.75 8.82
N ARG A 103 -7.58 0.98 8.27
CA ARG A 103 -8.66 0.29 8.99
C ARG A 103 -8.77 -1.14 8.45
N LEU A 104 -9.32 -2.04 9.26
CA LEU A 104 -9.64 -3.39 8.81
C LEU A 104 -10.57 -3.33 7.60
N ASP A 105 -10.44 -4.34 6.73
CA ASP A 105 -11.25 -4.58 5.54
C ASP A 105 -11.09 -3.56 4.41
N MET A 106 -10.22 -2.54 4.57
CA MET A 106 -9.84 -1.65 3.46
C MET A 106 -9.11 -2.44 2.37
N VAL A 107 -9.42 -2.14 1.11
CA VAL A 107 -8.76 -2.74 -0.04
C VAL A 107 -7.44 -2.02 -0.27
N VAL A 108 -6.37 -2.80 -0.46
CA VAL A 108 -5.03 -2.28 -0.64
C VAL A 108 -4.39 -2.88 -1.86
N GLU A 109 -3.74 -2.03 -2.66
CA GLU A 109 -2.79 -2.44 -3.68
C GLU A 109 -1.42 -1.87 -3.33
N VAL A 110 -0.41 -2.74 -3.37
CA VAL A 110 0.94 -2.43 -2.90
C VAL A 110 1.95 -2.83 -3.95
N CYS A 111 2.80 -1.88 -4.33
CA CYS A 111 3.99 -2.12 -5.13
C CYS A 111 5.22 -1.74 -4.32
N GLY A 112 6.17 -2.66 -4.15
CA GLY A 112 7.34 -2.42 -3.34
C GLY A 112 8.36 -3.56 -3.31
N ASP A 113 9.34 -3.40 -2.42
CA ASP A 113 10.37 -4.39 -2.13
C ASP A 113 9.80 -5.45 -1.21
N TYR A 114 9.68 -6.67 -1.73
CA TYR A 114 9.37 -7.86 -0.97
C TYR A 114 10.62 -8.35 -0.23
N ILE A 115 10.48 -8.68 1.05
CA ILE A 115 11.54 -9.28 1.85
C ILE A 115 10.98 -10.44 2.68
N THR A 116 11.57 -11.63 2.54
CA THR A 116 11.32 -12.75 3.45
C THR A 116 11.87 -12.42 4.82
N SER A 117 11.03 -12.48 5.85
CA SER A 117 11.35 -12.02 7.21
C SER A 117 10.82 -13.01 8.26
N ASN A 118 11.09 -14.30 8.04
CA ASN A 118 10.65 -15.39 8.91
C ASN A 118 11.66 -15.70 10.03
N ALA A 119 12.84 -15.08 10.00
CA ALA A 119 13.82 -15.10 11.08
C ALA A 119 14.50 -13.73 11.25
N ARG A 120 15.22 -13.53 12.35
CA ARG A 120 15.98 -12.29 12.60
C ARG A 120 16.98 -12.05 11.46
N ASN A 121 17.02 -10.82 10.93
CA ASN A 121 17.97 -10.41 9.91
C ASN A 121 18.78 -9.20 10.41
N GLY A 122 19.99 -9.46 10.91
CA GLY A 122 20.80 -8.45 11.60
C GLY A 122 20.08 -7.86 12.82
N LYS A 123 19.91 -6.54 12.84
CA LYS A 123 19.20 -5.83 13.91
C LYS A 123 17.67 -5.92 13.82
N TYR A 124 17.12 -6.38 12.71
CA TYR A 124 15.68 -6.39 12.48
C TYR A 124 15.06 -7.69 12.99
N PRO A 125 14.01 -7.63 13.84
CA PRO A 125 13.28 -8.82 14.26
C PRO A 125 12.52 -9.43 13.07
N PRO A 126 12.12 -10.72 13.15
CA PRO A 126 11.24 -11.29 12.15
C PRO A 126 9.89 -10.55 12.12
N SER A 127 9.30 -10.47 10.93
CA SER A 127 7.91 -10.05 10.75
C SER A 127 6.97 -11.08 11.37
N PRO A 128 5.92 -10.65 12.10
CA PRO A 128 4.86 -11.55 12.55
C PRO A 128 4.16 -12.28 11.39
N SER A 129 4.20 -11.71 10.18
CA SER A 129 3.59 -12.25 8.96
C SER A 129 4.57 -13.12 8.16
N GLY A 130 5.84 -13.22 8.59
CA GLY A 130 6.89 -14.03 7.94
C GLY A 130 7.50 -13.40 6.68
N ALA A 131 6.90 -12.34 6.15
CA ALA A 131 7.43 -11.55 5.05
C ALA A 131 6.85 -10.13 5.08
N ILE A 132 7.59 -9.18 4.52
CA ILE A 132 7.22 -7.77 4.46
C ILE A 132 7.22 -7.25 3.02
N ILE A 133 6.42 -6.21 2.77
CA ILE A 133 6.63 -5.29 1.65
C ILE A 133 7.01 -3.92 2.20
N HIS A 134 8.15 -3.40 1.76
CA HIS A 134 8.70 -2.10 2.14
C HIS A 134 9.05 -1.29 0.89
N TRP A 135 9.59 -0.08 1.05
CA TRP A 135 9.91 0.82 -0.07
C TRP A 135 8.72 1.11 -1.01
N ILE A 136 7.54 1.26 -0.41
CA ILE A 136 6.24 1.45 -1.09
C ILE A 136 5.96 2.93 -1.39
N HIS A 137 6.98 3.64 -1.88
CA HIS A 137 6.93 5.07 -2.19
C HIS A 137 7.82 5.38 -3.39
N LYS A 138 7.63 6.57 -3.97
CA LYS A 138 8.51 7.10 -5.00
C LYS A 138 9.95 7.12 -4.47
N SER A 139 10.84 6.49 -5.20
CA SER A 139 12.24 6.40 -4.80
C SER A 139 12.95 7.75 -5.00
N ASP A 140 13.82 8.10 -4.07
CA ASP A 140 14.68 9.29 -4.13
C ASP A 140 16.14 8.93 -4.47
N ASN A 141 16.42 7.65 -4.73
CA ASN A 141 17.75 7.15 -5.02
C ASN A 141 17.70 5.93 -5.97
N PRO A 142 18.78 5.64 -6.70
CA PRO A 142 18.78 4.61 -7.75
C PRO A 142 18.92 3.17 -7.22
N ARG A 143 19.03 2.94 -5.90
CA ARG A 143 19.20 1.58 -5.36
C ARG A 143 17.90 0.79 -5.29
N HIS A 144 16.78 1.48 -5.33
CA HIS A 144 15.46 0.90 -5.19
C HIS A 144 14.54 1.47 -6.26
N GLU A 145 13.77 0.58 -6.88
CA GLU A 145 12.68 0.99 -7.75
C GLU A 145 11.60 1.71 -6.95
N SER A 146 10.91 2.64 -7.62
CA SER A 146 9.78 3.32 -6.99
C SER A 146 8.67 2.33 -6.66
N GLY A 147 8.06 2.49 -5.50
CA GLY A 147 6.85 1.79 -5.09
C GLY A 147 5.67 2.73 -4.91
N TYR A 148 4.55 2.16 -4.49
CA TYR A 148 3.37 2.91 -4.10
C TYR A 148 2.47 2.09 -3.17
N LEU A 149 1.54 2.80 -2.56
CA LEU A 149 0.49 2.25 -1.73
C LEU A 149 -0.83 2.88 -2.15
N LEU A 150 -1.81 2.07 -2.52
CA LEU A 150 -3.20 2.48 -2.72
C LEU A 150 -4.04 1.89 -1.59
N ILE A 151 -4.81 2.73 -0.91
CA ILE A 151 -5.81 2.29 0.08
C ILE A 151 -7.16 2.84 -0.35
N ASP A 152 -8.12 1.96 -0.63
CA ASP A 152 -9.45 2.29 -1.15
C ASP A 152 -9.39 3.27 -2.35
N GLY A 153 -8.42 3.05 -3.26
CA GLY A 153 -8.20 3.87 -4.45
C GLY A 153 -7.46 5.19 -4.22
N ILE A 154 -7.08 5.51 -2.97
CA ILE A 154 -6.31 6.72 -2.65
C ILE A 154 -4.81 6.39 -2.72
N LEU A 155 -4.13 7.01 -3.69
CA LEU A 155 -2.70 6.84 -3.91
C LEU A 155 -1.86 7.58 -2.86
N GLY A 156 -0.97 6.85 -2.21
CA GLY A 156 0.01 7.34 -1.24
C GLY A 156 1.46 7.13 -1.69
N GLY A 157 2.40 7.70 -0.94
CA GLY A 157 3.84 7.47 -1.15
C GLY A 157 4.47 8.23 -2.31
N GLN A 158 3.73 9.10 -3.01
CA GLN A 158 4.23 9.78 -4.22
C GLN A 158 4.80 11.18 -3.98
N ALA A 159 4.60 11.75 -2.79
CA ALA A 159 5.08 13.07 -2.44
C ALA A 159 5.97 12.99 -1.20
N ILE A 160 7.19 13.51 -1.27
CA ILE A 160 8.03 13.68 -0.08
C ILE A 160 7.41 14.81 0.76
N ASP A 161 6.94 14.52 1.98
CA ASP A 161 6.55 15.60 2.89
C ASP A 161 7.82 16.20 3.51
N HIS A 162 8.27 17.31 2.92
CA HIS A 162 9.47 18.03 3.37
C HIS A 162 9.36 18.54 4.82
N ARG A 163 8.17 18.63 5.42
CA ARG A 163 8.01 19.00 6.84
C ARG A 163 8.51 17.87 7.73
N PHE A 164 8.12 16.63 7.44
CA PHE A 164 8.63 15.44 8.13
C PHE A 164 10.14 15.25 7.91
N TYR A 165 10.61 15.54 6.71
CA TYR A 165 12.04 15.41 6.38
C TYR A 165 12.92 16.42 7.12
N ARG A 166 12.45 17.68 7.27
CA ARG A 166 13.17 18.73 8.01
C ARG A 166 13.25 18.45 9.51
N GLU A 167 12.23 17.85 10.09
CA GLU A 167 12.20 17.54 11.52
C GLU A 167 13.24 16.49 11.92
N ARG A 168 13.49 15.48 11.07
CA ARG A 168 14.54 14.47 11.30
C ARG A 168 15.97 15.01 11.18
N ARG A 169 16.19 16.06 10.38
CA ARG A 169 17.52 16.66 10.18
C ARG A 169 17.89 17.71 11.22
N ARG A 170 16.98 18.08 12.13
CA ARG A 170 17.39 18.88 13.29
C ARG A 170 18.35 18.02 14.13
N PRO A 171 19.60 18.45 14.36
CA PRO A 171 20.46 17.77 15.32
C PRO A 171 19.66 17.62 16.60
N ARG A 172 19.58 16.41 17.17
CA ARG A 172 19.11 16.28 18.55
C ARG A 172 20.04 17.16 19.37
N HIS A 173 19.56 18.32 19.78
CA HIS A 173 20.25 19.11 20.77
C HIS A 173 20.26 18.24 22.02
N THR A 174 21.39 17.59 22.28
CA THR A 174 21.65 16.94 23.55
C THR A 174 21.60 18.05 24.58
N ARG A 175 20.52 18.09 25.37
CA ARG A 175 20.51 18.88 26.59
C ARG A 175 21.56 18.22 27.49
N ASN A 176 22.67 18.94 27.69
CA ASN A 176 23.66 18.63 28.72
C ASN A 176 23.04 18.79 30.10
#